data_AF-A0A7C5NPC7-F1
#
_entry.id   AF-A0A7C5NPC7-F1
#
_cell.length_a   1.000
_cell.length_b   1.000
_cell.length_c   1.000
_cell.angle_alpha   90.00
_cell.angle_beta   90.00
_cell.angle_gamma   90.00
#
_symmetry.space_group_name_H-M   'P 1'
#
loop_
_entity.id
_entity.type
_entity.pdbx_description
1 polymer ?
#
loop_
_entity_poly.entity_id
_entity_poly.type
_entity_poly.pdbx_seq_one_letter_code
_entity_poly.pdbx_strand_id
1 'polypeptide(L)'
;MKALIIFVYFFVIILAPFSSYSQAIIINHENAFLEPIPAWAIKKASDSLHIAYGHTSHGSQITYGMKALANQTTDLLGYKGDFYCWKEYHEVYGDNPCLDIDDGFKPGDLGHNGDTTWAASTRDYLLHEERAKDINVVMWSWCGGCSDNTDEGIQKYLNAMSNLEQDFPDITFIYMTGHLDHWSDATLKHNNQLIRDYCIANNKVLYDFADIESYDPDNNYFEFANDNCDYYNADGSKLGNWAEEWQNSHVLGHDWYQCSAAHSKPLNGNRKAYAAWWMWARLIGWQPDINIVEITQQPLNDSVCDSGTAMFSIDFNSSDSIRWQVQTVDTLPFIDIFENDIYSGTTEKSLTVYTPDNSFSGYKFRCKVYLDDTFAISNPAYLQVVNTIPAIVKYYTEIICYDLTFFGGKNPSPGSCKWNVLEGDAVIGFPYQNETDITNLSHGKNTFEYITSYLGCNDTLQFDVYRYDSLNIINQDTLLNPITGDDLSFSINIAGDLEFAQWYKGDNILNNGTKYSSVNSPNLLIKNVENSDKGYYWCDLRGYCNEMFSDSVFVDITNATSNSERESNIIIYPNPVNNRLNIKSNQDIMSIEVYGIN
;
A
#
# COMPACT_ATOMS: atom_id res chain seq x y z
N MET A 1 -86.59 -26.42 45.49
CA MET A 1 -85.93 -25.45 44.59
C MET A 1 -85.42 -24.30 45.44
N LYS A 2 -84.12 -24.25 45.73
CA LYS A 2 -83.48 -23.14 46.45
C LYS A 2 -82.77 -22.27 45.40
N ALA A 3 -83.15 -21.00 45.33
CA ALA A 3 -82.53 -20.02 44.44
C ALA A 3 -81.19 -19.58 45.03
N LEU A 4 -80.13 -19.67 44.23
CA LEU A 4 -78.77 -19.26 44.57
C LEU A 4 -78.55 -17.84 44.04
N ILE A 5 -78.33 -16.88 44.94
CA ILE A 5 -77.91 -15.51 44.61
C ILE A 5 -76.38 -15.52 44.52
N ILE A 6 -75.85 -15.20 43.34
CA ILE A 6 -74.40 -15.06 43.10
C ILE A 6 -74.08 -13.56 43.15
N PHE A 7 -73.27 -13.15 44.12
CA PHE A 7 -72.60 -11.85 44.14
C PHE A 7 -71.37 -11.91 43.22
N VAL A 8 -71.32 -11.05 42.21
CA VAL A 8 -70.12 -10.85 41.37
C VAL A 8 -69.34 -9.68 41.97
N TYR A 9 -68.17 -9.98 42.53
CA TYR A 9 -67.19 -8.96 42.93
C TYR A 9 -66.37 -8.57 41.71
N PHE A 10 -66.43 -7.29 41.31
CA PHE A 10 -65.54 -6.70 40.32
C PHE A 10 -64.21 -6.37 41.01
N PHE A 11 -63.15 -7.12 40.70
CA PHE A 11 -61.79 -6.81 41.12
C PHE A 11 -61.18 -5.87 40.06
N VAL A 12 -61.08 -4.58 40.39
CA VAL A 12 -60.37 -3.60 39.55
C VAL A 12 -58.88 -3.76 39.85
N ILE A 13 -58.14 -4.38 38.92
CA ILE A 13 -56.69 -4.39 38.93
C ILE A 13 -56.24 -3.04 38.36
N ILE A 14 -55.80 -2.14 39.24
CA ILE A 14 -55.08 -0.92 38.84
C ILE A 14 -53.64 -1.37 38.53
N LEU A 15 -53.33 -1.55 37.25
CA LEU A 15 -51.94 -1.63 36.78
C LEU A 15 -51.39 -0.20 36.72
N ALA A 16 -50.65 0.20 37.75
CA ALA A 16 -49.77 1.36 37.64
C ALA A 16 -48.52 0.95 36.84
N PRO A 17 -48.10 1.70 35.81
CA PRO A 17 -46.82 1.46 35.18
C PRO A 17 -45.73 1.89 36.15
N PHE A 18 -44.99 0.94 36.71
CA PHE A 18 -43.70 1.26 37.32
C PHE A 18 -42.68 1.35 36.18
N SER A 19 -42.00 2.48 36.06
CA SER A 19 -40.78 2.62 35.25
C SER A 19 -39.62 1.93 35.98
N SER A 20 -39.72 0.62 36.21
CA SER A 20 -38.57 -0.17 36.67
C SER A 20 -37.80 -0.65 35.44
N TYR A 21 -36.57 -0.16 35.25
CA TYR A 21 -35.66 -0.75 34.28
C TYR A 21 -35.42 -2.22 34.64
N SER A 22 -35.30 -3.10 33.62
CA SER A 22 -35.03 -4.53 33.86
C SER A 22 -33.62 -4.77 34.44
N GLN A 23 -32.74 -3.76 34.37
CA GLN A 23 -31.38 -3.73 34.88
C GLN A 23 -30.96 -2.27 35.13
N ALA A 24 -30.03 -2.03 36.06
CA ALA A 24 -29.40 -0.72 36.25
C ALA A 24 -28.82 -0.15 34.95
N ILE A 25 -28.94 1.16 34.76
CA ILE A 25 -28.23 1.90 33.69
C ILE A 25 -27.03 2.58 34.34
N ILE A 26 -25.84 2.09 34.07
CA ILE A 26 -24.59 2.69 34.56
C ILE A 26 -23.93 3.43 33.40
N ILE A 27 -23.63 4.70 33.61
CA ILE A 27 -22.97 5.59 32.66
C ILE A 27 -21.61 5.96 33.24
N ASN A 28 -20.55 5.45 32.64
CA ASN A 28 -19.19 5.53 33.17
C ASN A 28 -18.16 5.84 32.05
N HIS A 29 -16.86 5.60 32.26
CA HIS A 29 -15.84 5.87 31.24
C HIS A 29 -16.05 5.07 29.93
N GLU A 30 -16.68 3.90 29.98
CA GLU A 30 -17.05 3.09 28.81
C GLU A 30 -18.20 3.73 27.99
N ASN A 31 -18.71 4.88 28.42
CA ASN A 31 -19.70 5.67 27.69
C ASN A 31 -19.18 7.08 27.36
N ALA A 32 -17.90 7.36 27.62
CA ALA A 32 -17.31 8.68 27.44
C ALA A 32 -16.81 8.94 26.00
N PHE A 33 -17.63 8.58 25.01
CA PHE A 33 -17.42 8.79 23.56
C PHE A 33 -18.80 8.94 22.86
N LEU A 34 -18.89 9.45 21.62
CA LEU A 34 -20.18 9.77 21.00
C LEU A 34 -20.75 8.65 20.14
N GLU A 35 -19.91 7.96 19.39
CA GLU A 35 -20.31 6.79 18.63
C GLU A 35 -20.65 5.63 19.60
N PRO A 36 -21.51 4.65 19.29
CA PRO A 36 -22.36 4.54 18.13
C PRO A 36 -23.76 5.13 18.39
N ILE A 37 -23.93 6.17 19.22
CA ILE A 37 -25.28 6.72 19.49
C ILE A 37 -25.95 7.12 18.17
N PRO A 38 -27.08 6.49 17.78
CA PRO A 38 -27.70 6.76 16.50
C PRO A 38 -28.47 8.07 16.53
N ALA A 39 -28.54 8.77 15.39
CA ALA A 39 -29.23 10.06 15.29
C ALA A 39 -30.71 10.00 15.74
N TRP A 40 -31.38 8.86 15.56
CA TRP A 40 -32.76 8.68 16.03
C TRP A 40 -32.86 8.71 17.56
N ALA A 41 -31.85 8.21 18.27
CA ALA A 41 -31.82 8.19 19.73
C ALA A 41 -31.64 9.60 20.28
N ILE A 42 -30.75 10.38 19.66
CA ILE A 42 -30.56 11.81 19.98
C ILE A 42 -31.85 12.59 19.75
N LYS A 43 -32.47 12.45 18.56
CA LYS A 43 -33.73 13.12 18.26
C LYS A 43 -34.83 12.73 19.25
N LYS A 44 -34.97 11.43 19.55
CA LYS A 44 -36.00 10.95 20.49
C LYS A 44 -35.73 11.46 21.91
N ALA A 45 -34.48 11.53 22.34
CA ALA A 45 -34.10 12.16 23.60
C ALA A 45 -34.52 13.64 23.62
N SER A 46 -34.19 14.40 22.57
CA SER A 46 -34.59 15.81 22.47
C SER A 46 -36.09 16.04 22.44
N ASP A 47 -36.86 15.12 21.83
CA ASP A 47 -38.33 15.22 21.74
C ASP A 47 -39.04 14.77 23.02
N SER A 48 -38.39 13.95 23.86
CA SER A 48 -39.07 13.21 24.95
C SER A 48 -38.57 13.56 26.34
N LEU A 49 -37.34 14.05 26.50
CA LEU A 49 -36.74 14.30 27.80
C LEU A 49 -36.77 15.79 28.14
N HIS A 50 -37.21 16.09 29.35
CA HIS A 50 -37.22 17.42 29.96
C HIS A 50 -36.55 17.28 31.33
N ILE A 51 -35.37 17.87 31.46
CA ILE A 51 -34.42 17.54 32.53
C ILE A 51 -34.29 18.72 33.48
N ALA A 52 -34.44 18.49 34.78
CA ALA A 52 -34.05 19.44 35.81
C ALA A 52 -32.68 19.03 36.39
N TYR A 53 -31.66 19.87 36.20
CA TYR A 53 -30.29 19.56 36.62
C TYR A 53 -29.78 20.54 37.70
N GLY A 54 -29.67 20.08 38.93
CA GLY A 54 -29.24 20.89 40.07
C GLY A 54 -27.76 20.68 40.38
N HIS A 55 -26.95 21.73 40.37
CA HIS A 55 -25.54 21.62 40.68
C HIS A 55 -24.90 22.95 41.08
N THR A 56 -23.68 22.84 41.63
CA THR A 56 -22.73 23.96 41.74
C THR A 56 -21.51 23.67 40.85
N SER A 57 -20.34 24.20 41.22
CA SER A 57 -19.13 24.32 40.39
C SER A 57 -18.83 23.08 39.52
N HIS A 58 -18.54 21.91 40.12
CA HIS A 58 -18.13 20.70 39.39
C HIS A 58 -19.21 20.13 38.47
N GLY A 59 -20.49 20.23 38.83
CA GLY A 59 -21.56 19.72 37.99
C GLY A 59 -21.71 20.49 36.67
N SER A 60 -21.28 21.75 36.62
CA SER A 60 -21.32 22.57 35.39
C SER A 60 -20.44 22.03 34.27
N GLN A 61 -19.49 21.14 34.59
CA GLN A 61 -18.62 20.51 33.59
C GLN A 61 -19.41 19.75 32.52
N ILE A 62 -20.55 19.14 32.89
CA ILE A 62 -21.42 18.42 31.94
C ILE A 62 -22.04 19.40 30.95
N THR A 63 -22.75 20.42 31.44
CA THR A 63 -23.50 21.36 30.58
C THR A 63 -22.58 22.29 29.80
N TYR A 64 -21.39 22.65 30.31
CA TYR A 64 -20.38 23.37 29.54
C TYR A 64 -19.71 22.51 28.46
N GLY A 65 -19.44 21.24 28.75
CA GLY A 65 -18.97 20.29 27.73
C GLY A 65 -20.01 20.08 26.63
N MET A 66 -21.30 20.00 26.98
CA MET A 66 -22.40 19.88 26.02
C MET A 66 -22.64 21.17 25.22
N LYS A 67 -22.55 22.35 25.84
CA LYS A 67 -22.62 23.67 25.16
C LYS A 67 -21.54 23.80 24.07
N ALA A 68 -20.31 23.42 24.40
CA ALA A 68 -19.21 23.42 23.43
C ALA A 68 -19.40 22.35 22.33
N LEU A 69 -19.87 21.15 22.68
CA LEU A 69 -20.19 20.11 21.68
C LEU A 69 -21.24 20.58 20.67
N ALA A 70 -22.32 21.18 21.16
CA ALA A 70 -23.44 21.70 20.36
C ALA A 70 -23.07 22.92 19.50
N ASN A 71 -21.79 23.29 19.46
CA ASN A 71 -21.28 24.48 18.81
C ASN A 71 -21.91 25.79 19.29
N GLN A 72 -22.38 25.86 20.54
CA GLN A 72 -23.00 27.07 21.11
C GLN A 72 -21.97 28.06 21.64
N THR A 73 -20.76 27.58 21.92
CA THR A 73 -19.65 28.39 22.45
C THR A 73 -18.35 28.22 21.65
N THR A 74 -18.41 27.61 20.47
CA THR A 74 -17.25 27.29 19.61
C THR A 74 -17.56 27.56 18.14
N ASP A 75 -16.59 27.33 17.23
CA ASP A 75 -16.73 27.41 15.77
C ASP A 75 -16.51 26.03 15.09
N LEU A 76 -17.04 24.96 15.70
CA LEU A 76 -16.94 23.55 15.31
C LEU A 76 -18.00 23.11 14.28
N LEU A 77 -18.29 23.92 13.26
CA LEU A 77 -19.24 23.56 12.20
C LEU A 77 -18.77 22.28 11.46
N GLY A 78 -19.60 21.24 11.40
CA GLY A 78 -19.26 19.96 10.77
C GLY A 78 -18.40 19.03 11.64
N TYR A 79 -18.22 19.36 12.92
CA TYR A 79 -17.63 18.44 13.90
C TYR A 79 -18.62 17.33 14.28
N LYS A 80 -18.24 16.45 15.21
CA LYS A 80 -19.10 15.41 15.81
C LYS A 80 -20.40 15.95 16.45
N GLY A 81 -20.61 17.26 16.52
CA GLY A 81 -21.55 17.94 17.43
C GLY A 81 -22.84 18.53 16.83
N ASP A 82 -22.98 18.61 15.50
CA ASP A 82 -24.10 19.33 14.86
C ASP A 82 -25.50 18.76 15.20
N PHE A 83 -25.56 17.51 15.68
CA PHE A 83 -26.78 16.82 16.09
C PHE A 83 -27.03 16.83 17.61
N TYR A 84 -26.05 17.26 18.41
CA TYR A 84 -26.03 17.13 19.87
C TYR A 84 -26.38 18.45 20.56
N CYS A 85 -27.44 19.11 20.10
CA CYS A 85 -27.89 20.38 20.67
C CYS A 85 -28.77 20.18 21.90
N TRP A 86 -28.61 21.06 22.88
CA TRP A 86 -29.50 21.19 24.04
C TRP A 86 -29.81 22.67 24.27
N LYS A 87 -30.84 22.99 25.03
CA LYS A 87 -31.26 24.36 25.31
C LYS A 87 -31.68 24.48 26.77
N GLU A 88 -31.50 25.69 27.30
CA GLU A 88 -32.12 26.05 28.57
C GLU A 88 -33.65 26.03 28.42
N TYR A 89 -34.39 25.59 29.44
CA TYR A 89 -35.85 25.47 29.46
C TYR A 89 -36.64 26.69 28.91
N HIS A 90 -36.02 27.87 28.88
CA HIS A 90 -36.63 29.11 28.40
C HIS A 90 -36.06 29.67 27.09
N GLU A 91 -35.15 28.96 26.41
CA GLU A 91 -34.57 29.41 25.14
C GLU A 91 -35.34 28.86 23.93
N VAL A 92 -35.86 29.77 23.09
CA VAL A 92 -36.48 29.42 21.80
C VAL A 92 -35.42 29.49 20.71
N TYR A 93 -34.87 28.33 20.33
CA TYR A 93 -34.21 28.16 19.03
C TYR A 93 -35.26 27.77 17.99
N GLY A 94 -35.01 28.02 16.71
CA GLY A 94 -35.95 27.71 15.60
C GLY A 94 -36.36 26.23 15.54
N ASP A 95 -37.01 25.80 14.45
CA ASP A 95 -37.70 24.49 14.29
C ASP A 95 -36.87 23.19 14.49
N ASN A 96 -35.65 23.23 15.05
CA ASN A 96 -34.82 22.06 15.32
C ASN A 96 -34.96 21.62 16.81
N PRO A 97 -35.37 20.37 17.11
CA PRO A 97 -35.57 19.92 18.48
C PRO A 97 -34.24 19.69 19.20
N CYS A 98 -33.89 20.57 20.14
CA CYS A 98 -32.77 20.42 21.07
C CYS A 98 -33.25 19.91 22.42
N LEU A 99 -32.42 19.10 23.07
CA LEU A 99 -32.68 18.55 24.40
C LEU A 99 -32.96 19.64 25.43
N ASP A 100 -34.01 19.48 26.20
CA ASP A 100 -34.47 20.47 27.17
C ASP A 100 -33.87 20.22 28.56
N ILE A 101 -33.06 21.16 29.05
CA ILE A 101 -32.43 21.09 30.37
C ILE A 101 -32.65 22.42 31.09
N ASP A 102 -33.26 22.37 32.28
CA ASP A 102 -33.33 23.44 33.26
C ASP A 102 -32.04 23.40 34.12
N ASP A 103 -30.99 24.08 33.63
CA ASP A 103 -29.61 24.08 34.17
C ASP A 103 -29.54 24.98 35.41
N GLY A 104 -29.38 24.36 36.58
CA GLY A 104 -29.45 25.07 37.86
C GLY A 104 -30.88 25.38 38.31
N PHE A 105 -31.82 24.47 38.02
CA PHE A 105 -33.25 24.65 38.34
C PHE A 105 -33.52 25.07 39.80
N LYS A 106 -32.68 24.65 40.74
CA LYS A 106 -32.65 25.13 42.13
C LYS A 106 -31.19 25.35 42.56
N PRO A 107 -30.93 26.33 43.46
CA PRO A 107 -29.59 26.57 43.97
C PRO A 107 -29.11 25.42 44.86
N GLY A 108 -27.82 25.11 44.78
CA GLY A 108 -27.14 24.13 45.65
C GLY A 108 -26.65 22.90 44.89
N ASP A 109 -26.21 21.91 45.65
CA ASP A 109 -25.75 20.60 45.18
C ASP A 109 -26.23 19.52 46.17
N LEU A 110 -25.74 18.28 46.03
CA LEU A 110 -26.11 17.17 46.90
C LEU A 110 -25.68 17.31 48.37
N GLY A 111 -25.00 18.40 48.72
CA GLY A 111 -24.78 18.83 50.09
C GLY A 111 -23.62 18.13 50.79
N HIS A 112 -23.30 18.62 51.98
CA HIS A 112 -22.21 18.10 52.82
C HIS A 112 -22.78 17.52 54.11
N ASN A 113 -22.05 16.60 54.75
CA ASN A 113 -22.38 16.10 56.10
C ASN A 113 -23.83 15.56 56.26
N GLY A 114 -24.35 14.91 55.23
CA GLY A 114 -25.69 14.31 55.19
C GLY A 114 -26.83 15.32 55.07
N ASP A 115 -26.55 16.53 54.58
CA ASP A 115 -27.58 17.50 54.23
C ASP A 115 -28.39 17.02 53.02
N THR A 116 -29.72 17.05 53.15
CA THR A 116 -30.68 16.66 52.11
C THR A 116 -31.67 17.78 51.79
N THR A 117 -31.31 19.05 52.06
CA THR A 117 -32.15 20.21 51.74
C THR A 117 -32.52 20.29 50.26
N TRP A 118 -31.63 19.85 49.36
CA TRP A 118 -31.88 19.73 47.91
C TRP A 118 -33.11 18.85 47.61
N ALA A 119 -33.39 17.82 48.41
CA ALA A 119 -34.52 16.92 48.20
C ALA A 119 -35.86 17.60 48.52
N ALA A 120 -35.89 18.44 49.58
CA ALA A 120 -37.06 19.26 49.88
C ALA A 120 -37.28 20.33 48.80
N SER A 121 -36.19 20.96 48.33
CA SER A 121 -36.22 21.96 47.24
C SER A 121 -36.72 21.36 45.91
N THR A 122 -36.31 20.14 45.60
CA THR A 122 -36.76 19.38 44.42
C THR A 122 -38.25 19.09 44.49
N ARG A 123 -38.74 18.62 45.65
CA ARG A 123 -40.17 18.35 45.85
C ARG A 123 -41.02 19.62 45.72
N ASP A 124 -40.53 20.74 46.24
CA ASP A 124 -41.19 22.04 46.09
C ASP A 124 -41.27 22.50 44.62
N TYR A 125 -40.15 22.39 43.88
CA TYR A 125 -40.09 22.68 42.44
C TYR A 125 -41.14 21.88 41.66
N LEU A 126 -41.13 20.55 41.81
CA LEU A 126 -42.00 19.64 41.05
C LEU A 126 -43.49 19.82 41.37
N LEU A 127 -43.84 20.25 42.58
CA LEU A 127 -45.24 20.43 43.00
C LEU A 127 -45.81 21.80 42.67
N HIS A 128 -44.97 22.85 42.66
CA HIS A 128 -45.47 24.22 42.73
C HIS A 128 -44.99 25.13 41.60
N GLU A 129 -43.94 24.78 40.85
CA GLU A 129 -43.44 25.63 39.77
C GLU A 129 -44.03 25.25 38.42
N GLU A 130 -44.51 26.26 37.69
CA GLU A 130 -45.12 26.06 36.36
C GLU A 130 -44.15 25.40 35.37
N ARG A 131 -42.87 25.78 35.45
CA ARG A 131 -41.79 25.25 34.61
C ARG A 131 -41.41 23.80 34.91
N ALA A 132 -41.93 23.21 35.99
CA ALA A 132 -41.63 21.83 36.35
C ALA A 132 -42.64 20.82 35.75
N LYS A 133 -43.69 21.30 35.06
CA LYS A 133 -44.85 20.48 34.66
C LYS A 133 -44.55 19.40 33.62
N ASP A 134 -43.56 19.62 32.78
CA ASP A 134 -43.11 18.72 31.72
C ASP A 134 -41.83 17.97 32.09
N ILE A 135 -41.19 18.31 33.21
CA ILE A 135 -40.00 17.63 33.72
C ILE A 135 -40.27 16.15 33.98
N ASN A 136 -39.45 15.30 33.38
CA ASN A 136 -39.52 13.85 33.52
C ASN A 136 -38.17 13.20 33.89
N VAL A 137 -37.11 14.01 34.01
CA VAL A 137 -35.81 13.58 34.53
C VAL A 137 -35.30 14.60 35.55
N VAL A 138 -34.81 14.14 36.68
CA VAL A 138 -34.14 14.99 37.68
C VAL A 138 -32.75 14.43 37.97
N MET A 139 -31.75 15.29 37.92
CA MET A 139 -30.37 14.96 38.24
C MET A 139 -29.79 16.02 39.18
N TRP A 140 -28.99 15.58 40.15
CA TRP A 140 -28.21 16.47 41.00
C TRP A 140 -26.75 16.05 41.00
N SER A 141 -25.84 17.02 41.02
CA SER A 141 -24.40 16.76 41.15
C SER A 141 -23.91 16.98 42.57
N TRP A 142 -22.86 16.26 42.94
CA TRP A 142 -21.99 16.64 44.05
C TRP A 142 -21.05 17.77 43.61
N CYS A 143 -20.67 18.64 44.56
CA CYS A 143 -19.42 19.38 44.52
C CYS A 143 -18.42 18.62 45.40
N GLY A 144 -18.02 19.13 46.57
CA GLY A 144 -17.12 18.40 47.48
C GLY A 144 -17.77 17.42 48.46
N GLY A 145 -19.11 17.39 48.55
CA GLY A 145 -19.82 16.67 49.61
C GLY A 145 -19.58 15.16 49.66
N CYS A 146 -19.32 14.51 48.52
CA CYS A 146 -19.03 13.07 48.53
C CYS A 146 -17.69 12.76 49.22
N SER A 147 -16.74 13.71 49.25
CA SER A 147 -15.45 13.56 49.92
C SER A 147 -15.52 13.66 51.44
N ASP A 148 -16.52 14.36 51.99
CA ASP A 148 -16.62 14.63 53.44
C ASP A 148 -17.83 14.00 54.14
N ASN A 149 -18.71 13.33 53.39
CA ASN A 149 -19.81 12.56 53.96
C ASN A 149 -19.31 11.28 54.66
N THR A 150 -20.05 10.88 55.71
CA THR A 150 -19.92 9.55 56.33
C THR A 150 -20.85 8.54 55.65
N ASP A 151 -20.72 7.25 55.95
CA ASP A 151 -21.65 6.20 55.54
C ASP A 151 -23.11 6.57 55.86
N GLU A 152 -23.40 7.14 57.04
CA GLU A 152 -24.75 7.61 57.38
C GLU A 152 -25.19 8.79 56.51
N GLY A 153 -24.26 9.67 56.13
CA GLY A 153 -24.51 10.78 55.22
C GLY A 153 -24.88 10.30 53.81
N ILE A 154 -24.10 9.36 53.25
CA ILE A 154 -24.40 8.72 51.97
C ILE A 154 -25.74 7.97 52.04
N GLN A 155 -26.02 7.27 53.14
CA GLN A 155 -27.31 6.59 53.31
C GLN A 155 -28.48 7.57 53.35
N LYS A 156 -28.32 8.76 53.94
CA LYS A 156 -29.36 9.81 53.88
C LYS A 156 -29.60 10.29 52.46
N TYR A 157 -28.55 10.48 51.65
CA TYR A 157 -28.67 10.79 50.23
C TYR A 157 -29.46 9.71 49.48
N LEU A 158 -29.09 8.44 49.64
CA LEU A 158 -29.76 7.32 48.98
C LEU A 158 -31.23 7.20 49.40
N ASN A 159 -31.53 7.37 50.69
CA ASN A 159 -32.90 7.40 51.20
C ASN A 159 -33.71 8.59 50.64
N ALA A 160 -33.09 9.77 50.53
CA ALA A 160 -33.75 10.95 49.98
C ALA A 160 -34.08 10.78 48.49
N MET A 161 -33.17 10.22 47.69
CA MET A 161 -33.41 9.86 46.29
C MET A 161 -34.55 8.84 46.18
N SER A 162 -34.52 7.77 46.98
CA SER A 162 -35.58 6.75 46.97
C SER A 162 -36.94 7.30 47.36
N ASN A 163 -37.01 8.25 48.30
CA ASN A 163 -38.26 8.90 48.68
C ASN A 163 -38.79 9.80 47.56
N LEU A 164 -37.92 10.48 46.81
CA LEU A 164 -38.33 11.28 45.65
C LEU A 164 -38.86 10.38 44.51
N GLU A 165 -38.21 9.26 44.22
CA GLU A 165 -38.70 8.27 43.26
C GLU A 165 -40.08 7.71 43.67
N GLN A 166 -40.32 7.54 44.97
CA GLN A 166 -41.62 7.10 45.49
C GLN A 166 -42.70 8.18 45.35
N ASP A 167 -42.34 9.44 45.61
CA ASP A 167 -43.26 10.58 45.54
C ASP A 167 -43.62 10.95 44.09
N PHE A 168 -42.69 10.73 43.14
CA PHE A 168 -42.81 11.11 41.74
C PHE A 168 -42.47 9.92 40.80
N PRO A 169 -43.34 8.90 40.69
CA PRO A 169 -43.04 7.65 39.99
C PRO A 169 -42.88 7.79 38.46
N ASP A 170 -43.39 8.88 37.88
CA ASP A 170 -43.28 9.17 36.44
C ASP A 170 -41.98 9.93 36.09
N ILE A 171 -41.18 10.31 37.09
CA ILE A 171 -39.91 11.03 36.92
C ILE A 171 -38.74 10.08 37.15
N THR A 172 -37.78 10.07 36.23
CA THR A 172 -36.53 9.33 36.42
C THR A 172 -35.54 10.18 37.24
N PHE A 173 -35.10 9.67 38.39
CA PHE A 173 -34.07 10.30 39.20
C PHE A 173 -32.70 9.67 38.92
N ILE A 174 -31.74 10.50 38.51
CA ILE A 174 -30.38 10.09 38.19
C ILE A 174 -29.52 10.18 39.45
N TYR A 175 -28.94 9.04 39.85
CA TYR A 175 -27.94 8.96 40.91
C TYR A 175 -26.57 9.32 40.36
N MET A 176 -25.66 9.79 41.22
CA MET A 176 -24.37 10.30 40.79
C MET A 176 -23.29 10.08 41.83
N THR A 177 -22.09 9.69 41.40
CA THR A 177 -20.89 9.67 42.26
C THR A 177 -20.29 11.08 42.39
N GLY A 178 -19.42 11.30 43.37
CA GLY A 178 -18.62 12.53 43.47
C GLY A 178 -17.60 12.69 42.33
N HIS A 179 -16.89 13.81 42.32
CA HIS A 179 -15.67 13.99 41.53
C HIS A 179 -14.45 13.42 42.27
N LEU A 180 -13.35 13.16 41.58
CA LEU A 180 -12.11 12.70 42.19
C LEU A 180 -11.51 13.75 43.12
N ASP A 181 -11.00 13.30 44.26
CA ASP A 181 -10.37 14.13 45.28
C ASP A 181 -9.21 13.34 45.91
N HIS A 182 -8.01 13.64 45.46
CA HIS A 182 -6.79 12.98 45.93
C HIS A 182 -6.57 13.16 47.45
N TRP A 183 -7.02 14.27 48.03
CA TRP A 183 -6.79 14.56 49.46
C TRP A 183 -7.77 13.84 50.38
N SER A 184 -8.87 13.32 49.82
CA SER A 184 -9.88 12.51 50.52
C SER A 184 -10.07 11.14 49.87
N ASP A 185 -9.06 10.64 49.16
CA ASP A 185 -9.14 9.50 48.21
C ASP A 185 -9.86 8.28 48.78
N ALA A 186 -9.45 7.80 49.95
CA ALA A 186 -10.03 6.61 50.56
C ALA A 186 -11.51 6.80 50.94
N THR A 187 -11.85 7.94 51.54
CA THR A 187 -13.24 8.27 51.93
C THR A 187 -14.12 8.40 50.69
N LEU A 188 -13.64 9.13 49.69
CA LEU A 188 -14.37 9.35 48.45
C LEU A 188 -14.59 8.05 47.68
N LYS A 189 -13.56 7.21 47.52
CA LYS A 189 -13.69 5.90 46.85
C LYS A 189 -14.71 5.02 47.56
N HIS A 190 -14.67 4.98 48.89
CA HIS A 190 -15.65 4.25 49.70
C HIS A 190 -17.07 4.76 49.50
N ASN A 191 -17.29 6.08 49.60
CA ASN A 191 -18.61 6.70 49.42
C ASN A 191 -19.16 6.50 48.00
N ASN A 192 -18.32 6.67 46.97
CA ASN A 192 -18.70 6.40 45.58
C ASN A 192 -19.06 4.92 45.40
N GLN A 193 -18.36 4.00 46.05
CA GLN A 193 -18.68 2.58 45.99
C GLN A 193 -20.04 2.27 46.64
N LEU A 194 -20.37 2.89 47.77
CA LEU A 194 -21.70 2.75 48.39
C LEU A 194 -22.83 3.18 47.43
N ILE A 195 -22.62 4.28 46.68
CA ILE A 195 -23.58 4.75 45.68
C ILE A 195 -23.68 3.77 44.50
N ARG A 196 -22.55 3.29 43.97
CA ARG A 196 -22.50 2.29 42.90
C ARG A 196 -23.24 1.02 43.26
N ASP A 197 -22.92 0.46 44.43
CA ASP A 197 -23.51 -0.78 44.94
C ASP A 197 -25.04 -0.63 45.10
N TYR A 198 -25.49 0.50 45.64
CA TYR A 198 -26.92 0.79 45.76
C TYR A 198 -27.60 0.85 44.39
N CYS A 199 -27.00 1.54 43.42
CA CYS A 199 -27.58 1.68 42.09
C CYS A 199 -27.71 0.34 41.36
N ILE A 200 -26.65 -0.49 41.43
CA ILE A 200 -26.65 -1.83 40.85
C ILE A 200 -27.70 -2.72 41.53
N ALA A 201 -27.73 -2.75 42.86
CA ALA A 201 -28.64 -3.60 43.62
C ALA A 201 -30.12 -3.24 43.42
N ASN A 202 -30.41 -1.98 43.10
CA ASN A 202 -31.78 -1.45 42.99
C ASN A 202 -32.17 -1.01 41.57
N ASN A 203 -31.42 -1.42 40.54
CA ASN A 203 -31.68 -1.11 39.13
C ASN A 203 -31.85 0.39 38.85
N LYS A 204 -31.00 1.23 39.44
CA LYS A 204 -31.03 2.69 39.28
C LYS A 204 -30.27 3.14 38.04
N VAL A 205 -30.49 4.40 37.67
CA VAL A 205 -29.66 5.09 36.67
C VAL A 205 -28.55 5.83 37.41
N LEU A 206 -27.29 5.52 37.10
CA LEU A 206 -26.11 6.11 37.71
C LEU A 206 -25.27 6.83 36.65
N TYR A 207 -24.96 8.09 36.92
CA TYR A 207 -23.90 8.83 36.24
C TYR A 207 -22.62 8.79 37.09
N ASP A 208 -21.66 7.96 36.70
CA ASP A 208 -20.43 7.70 37.46
C ASP A 208 -19.33 8.71 37.09
N PHE A 209 -19.50 9.92 37.61
CA PHE A 209 -18.61 11.06 37.38
C PHE A 209 -17.17 10.78 37.81
N ALA A 210 -16.97 10.03 38.90
CA ALA A 210 -15.65 9.67 39.42
C ALA A 210 -14.96 8.65 38.52
N ASP A 211 -15.72 7.66 38.03
CA ASP A 211 -15.18 6.67 37.11
C ASP A 211 -14.76 7.32 35.79
N ILE A 212 -15.60 8.18 35.19
CA ILE A 212 -15.23 8.94 33.98
C ILE A 212 -13.91 9.68 34.22
N GLU A 213 -13.77 10.39 35.33
CA GLU A 213 -12.58 11.18 35.66
C GLU A 213 -11.33 10.36 36.03
N SER A 214 -11.45 9.04 36.21
CA SER A 214 -10.36 8.13 36.53
C SER A 214 -9.62 7.55 35.32
N TYR A 215 -10.09 7.83 34.10
CA TYR A 215 -9.51 7.29 32.87
C TYR A 215 -9.21 8.39 31.86
N ASP A 216 -8.24 8.15 30.97
CA ASP A 216 -8.09 8.95 29.74
C ASP A 216 -8.89 8.32 28.57
N PRO A 217 -8.94 8.96 27.38
CA PRO A 217 -9.61 8.37 26.22
C PRO A 217 -9.01 7.06 25.69
N ASP A 218 -7.77 6.72 26.05
CA ASP A 218 -7.09 5.48 25.64
C ASP A 218 -7.31 4.33 26.65
N ASN A 219 -8.21 4.54 27.63
CA ASN A 219 -8.53 3.64 28.73
C ASN A 219 -7.38 3.38 29.71
N ASN A 220 -6.41 4.28 29.82
CA ASN A 220 -5.44 4.23 30.91
C ASN A 220 -6.12 4.67 32.22
N TYR A 221 -5.95 3.86 33.28
CA TYR A 221 -6.51 4.12 34.59
C TYR A 221 -5.56 4.90 35.50
N PHE A 222 -6.07 5.92 36.20
CA PHE A 222 -5.33 6.78 37.11
C PHE A 222 -5.82 6.63 38.55
N GLU A 223 -5.24 5.66 39.28
CA GLU A 223 -5.61 5.30 40.66
C GLU A 223 -5.65 6.49 41.64
N PHE A 224 -4.69 7.43 41.53
CA PHE A 224 -4.57 8.57 42.44
C PHE A 224 -4.69 9.88 41.66
N ALA A 225 -5.84 10.13 41.04
CA ALA A 225 -6.13 11.39 40.35
C ALA A 225 -7.01 12.34 41.19
N ASN A 226 -7.06 13.62 40.81
CA ASN A 226 -7.98 14.63 41.35
C ASN A 226 -8.84 15.27 40.26
N ASP A 227 -9.76 16.14 40.67
CA ASP A 227 -10.68 16.91 39.83
C ASP A 227 -10.00 17.80 38.78
N ASN A 228 -8.77 18.26 39.03
CA ASN A 228 -7.96 18.98 38.06
C ASN A 228 -7.30 18.06 37.00
N CYS A 229 -7.59 16.76 37.03
CA CYS A 229 -6.97 15.72 36.19
C CYS A 229 -5.48 15.49 36.49
N ASP A 230 -4.97 16.01 37.61
CA ASP A 230 -3.61 15.70 38.06
C ASP A 230 -3.58 14.29 38.64
N TYR A 231 -2.53 13.52 38.37
CA TYR A 231 -2.33 12.19 38.95
C TYR A 231 -1.01 12.08 39.69
N TYR A 232 -1.01 11.22 40.70
CA TYR A 232 0.04 11.09 41.70
C TYR A 232 0.48 9.63 41.80
N ASN A 233 1.68 9.39 42.34
CA ASN A 233 2.07 8.05 42.78
C ASN A 233 1.51 7.76 44.18
N ALA A 234 1.71 6.54 44.67
CA ALA A 234 1.22 6.12 45.99
C ALA A 234 1.83 6.87 47.18
N ASP A 235 2.97 7.55 46.99
CA ASP A 235 3.60 8.36 48.05
C ASP A 235 3.11 9.83 48.07
N GLY A 236 2.22 10.20 47.15
CA GLY A 236 1.64 11.54 47.03
C GLY A 236 2.46 12.51 46.19
N SER A 237 3.51 12.06 45.51
CA SER A 237 4.25 12.86 44.53
C SER A 237 3.45 12.98 43.23
N LYS A 238 3.25 14.22 42.77
CA LYS A 238 2.59 14.50 41.48
C LYS A 238 3.42 13.94 40.33
N LEU A 239 2.79 13.12 39.49
CA LEU A 239 3.40 12.51 38.30
C LEU A 239 3.09 13.33 37.04
N GLY A 240 1.88 13.86 36.92
CA GLY A 240 1.45 14.52 35.70
C GLY A 240 0.02 15.02 35.73
N ASN A 241 -0.51 15.30 34.53
CA ASN A 241 -1.91 15.65 34.29
C ASN A 241 -2.40 14.90 33.05
N TRP A 242 -3.23 13.87 33.25
CA TRP A 242 -3.57 12.93 32.19
C TRP A 242 -4.32 13.60 31.02
N ALA A 243 -5.15 14.59 31.33
CA ALA A 243 -5.92 15.30 30.33
C ALA A 243 -5.04 16.23 29.50
N GLU A 244 -4.13 16.99 30.11
CA GLU A 244 -3.18 17.83 29.38
C GLU A 244 -2.21 17.00 28.53
N GLU A 245 -1.73 15.88 29.06
CA GLU A 245 -0.86 14.95 28.34
C GLU A 245 -1.53 14.43 27.06
N TRP A 246 -2.78 13.97 27.17
CA TRP A 246 -3.56 13.50 26.03
C TRP A 246 -3.90 14.64 25.06
N GLN A 247 -4.31 15.80 25.56
CA GLN A 247 -4.60 16.97 24.72
C GLN A 247 -3.38 17.43 23.90
N ASN A 248 -2.17 17.35 24.46
CA ASN A 248 -0.94 17.77 23.79
C ASN A 248 -0.47 16.79 22.70
N SER A 249 -0.90 15.52 22.76
CA SER A 249 -0.60 14.51 21.74
C SER A 249 -1.69 14.40 20.66
N HIS A 250 -2.81 15.12 20.80
CA HIS A 250 -3.99 15.02 19.93
C HIS A 250 -4.41 16.37 19.35
N VAL A 251 -5.21 16.34 18.27
CA VAL A 251 -5.56 17.51 17.47
C VAL A 251 -6.82 18.19 18.01
N LEU A 252 -6.67 19.44 18.47
CA LEU A 252 -7.80 20.30 18.84
C LEU A 252 -8.76 20.51 17.64
N GLY A 253 -10.06 20.35 17.88
CA GLY A 253 -11.11 20.46 16.86
C GLY A 253 -11.32 19.18 16.04
N HIS A 254 -10.54 18.12 16.32
CA HIS A 254 -10.70 16.79 15.72
C HIS A 254 -10.91 15.73 16.80
N ASP A 255 -9.95 15.60 17.72
CA ASP A 255 -9.94 14.58 18.76
C ASP A 255 -10.60 15.06 20.06
N TRP A 256 -10.54 16.38 20.31
CA TRP A 256 -11.15 17.05 21.46
C TRP A 256 -11.46 18.51 21.14
N TYR A 257 -12.26 19.18 21.98
CA TYR A 257 -12.56 20.61 21.87
C TYR A 257 -12.40 21.37 23.19
N GLN A 258 -12.32 22.70 23.08
CA GLN A 258 -12.24 23.60 24.24
C GLN A 258 -13.62 23.75 24.91
N CYS A 259 -13.66 23.70 26.23
CA CYS A 259 -14.84 23.99 27.05
C CYS A 259 -14.40 24.51 28.44
N SER A 260 -15.28 25.27 29.10
CA SER A 260 -15.01 25.87 30.42
C SER A 260 -15.30 24.89 31.57
N ALA A 261 -14.65 23.73 31.59
CA ALA A 261 -14.84 22.73 32.64
C ALA A 261 -14.31 23.24 34.01
N ALA A 262 -15.22 23.58 34.93
CA ALA A 262 -14.86 24.11 36.24
C ALA A 262 -13.96 23.15 37.04
N HIS A 263 -12.85 23.65 37.59
CA HIS A 263 -11.83 22.89 38.35
C HIS A 263 -11.15 21.75 37.59
N SER A 264 -11.35 21.63 36.28
CA SER A 264 -10.92 20.49 35.48
C SER A 264 -10.28 20.95 34.16
N LYS A 265 -9.86 19.99 33.33
CA LYS A 265 -9.39 20.24 31.96
C LYS A 265 -10.53 20.10 30.94
N PRO A 266 -10.44 20.80 29.79
CA PRO A 266 -11.44 20.72 28.72
C PRO A 266 -11.75 19.28 28.28
N LEU A 267 -10.72 18.43 28.11
CA LEU A 267 -10.92 17.05 27.65
C LEU A 267 -11.85 16.25 28.58
N ASN A 268 -11.70 16.39 29.89
CA ASN A 268 -12.55 15.72 30.87
C ASN A 268 -14.00 16.24 30.80
N GLY A 269 -14.20 17.54 30.56
CA GLY A 269 -15.53 18.12 30.27
C GLY A 269 -16.16 17.53 29.01
N ASN A 270 -15.37 17.30 27.96
CA ASN A 270 -15.85 16.67 26.72
C ASN A 270 -16.31 15.23 26.99
N ARG A 271 -15.49 14.44 27.69
CA ARG A 271 -15.79 13.05 28.07
C ARG A 271 -17.07 12.95 28.89
N LYS A 272 -17.28 13.86 29.84
CA LYS A 272 -18.51 13.96 30.63
C LYS A 272 -19.72 14.32 29.76
N ALA A 273 -19.56 15.23 28.81
CA ALA A 273 -20.64 15.55 27.85
C ALA A 273 -21.01 14.35 26.98
N TYR A 274 -20.03 13.57 26.52
CA TYR A 274 -20.27 12.36 25.72
C TYR A 274 -21.05 11.31 26.52
N ALA A 275 -20.61 11.05 27.76
CA ALA A 275 -21.30 10.15 28.68
C ALA A 275 -22.74 10.61 29.00
N ALA A 276 -22.97 11.93 29.11
CA ALA A 276 -24.31 12.45 29.31
C ALA A 276 -25.23 12.15 28.11
N TRP A 277 -24.74 12.29 26.87
CA TRP A 277 -25.50 11.92 25.69
C TRP A 277 -25.81 10.42 25.61
N TRP A 278 -24.87 9.57 26.03
CA TRP A 278 -25.15 8.15 26.23
C TRP A 278 -26.28 7.95 27.23
N MET A 279 -26.27 8.62 28.38
CA MET A 279 -27.33 8.55 29.37
C MET A 279 -28.70 8.89 28.75
N TRP A 280 -28.80 10.03 28.07
CA TRP A 280 -30.04 10.48 27.43
C TRP A 280 -30.56 9.48 26.41
N ALA A 281 -29.67 8.92 25.59
CA ALA A 281 -30.03 7.88 24.63
C ALA A 281 -30.50 6.59 25.33
N ARG A 282 -29.84 6.14 26.41
CA ARG A 282 -30.26 4.96 27.18
C ARG A 282 -31.64 5.15 27.81
N LEU A 283 -31.95 6.35 28.32
CA LEU A 283 -33.25 6.66 28.94
C LEU A 283 -34.42 6.54 27.95
N ILE A 284 -34.23 6.85 26.67
CA ILE A 284 -35.27 6.71 25.64
C ILE A 284 -35.38 5.28 25.05
N GLY A 285 -34.64 4.35 25.64
CA GLY A 285 -34.70 2.92 25.32
C GLY A 285 -33.69 2.46 24.27
N TRP A 286 -32.72 3.29 23.87
CA TRP A 286 -31.60 2.81 23.06
C TRP A 286 -30.75 1.85 23.90
N GLN A 287 -30.36 0.73 23.32
CA GLN A 287 -29.35 -0.15 23.87
C GLN A 287 -28.22 -0.25 22.85
N PRO A 288 -26.94 -0.13 23.24
CA PRO A 288 -25.84 -0.42 22.35
C PRO A 288 -25.90 -1.91 21.98
N ASP A 289 -26.21 -2.22 20.72
CA ASP A 289 -26.17 -3.60 20.25
C ASP A 289 -24.71 -4.08 20.25
N ILE A 290 -24.45 -5.22 20.90
CA ILE A 290 -23.12 -5.86 20.96
C ILE A 290 -22.72 -6.43 19.58
N ASN A 291 -23.59 -6.33 18.57
CA ASN A 291 -23.27 -6.62 17.17
C ASN A 291 -22.59 -5.41 16.50
N ILE A 292 -21.41 -5.05 17.00
CA ILE A 292 -20.57 -4.05 16.34
C ILE A 292 -19.87 -4.74 15.18
N VAL A 293 -20.00 -4.18 13.98
CA VAL A 293 -19.15 -4.58 12.86
C VAL A 293 -17.70 -4.23 13.18
N GLU A 294 -16.83 -5.24 13.25
CA GLU A 294 -15.41 -5.08 13.56
C GLU A 294 -14.59 -5.52 12.35
N ILE A 295 -13.69 -4.64 11.90
CA ILE A 295 -12.71 -4.96 10.86
C ILE A 295 -11.54 -5.67 11.53
N THR A 296 -11.48 -6.98 11.36
CA THR A 296 -10.48 -7.87 11.97
C THR A 296 -9.17 -7.91 11.19
N GLN A 297 -9.16 -7.47 9.93
CA GLN A 297 -7.96 -7.28 9.13
C GLN A 297 -8.05 -5.98 8.33
N GLN A 298 -7.08 -5.09 8.56
CA GLN A 298 -6.93 -3.83 7.85
C GLN A 298 -6.23 -4.03 6.50
N PRO A 299 -6.53 -3.21 5.48
CA PRO A 299 -5.81 -3.26 4.23
C PRO A 299 -4.39 -2.75 4.41
N LEU A 300 -3.45 -3.37 3.72
CA LEU A 300 -2.04 -2.99 3.72
C LEU A 300 -1.72 -2.13 2.51
N ASN A 301 -0.74 -1.24 2.65
CA ASN A 301 -0.20 -0.48 1.53
C ASN A 301 0.33 -1.44 0.44
N ASP A 302 0.19 -1.05 -0.82
CA ASP A 302 0.68 -1.83 -1.96
C ASP A 302 1.53 -0.96 -2.90
N SER A 303 2.55 -1.57 -3.49
CA SER A 303 3.51 -0.92 -4.39
C SER A 303 3.63 -1.73 -5.68
N VAL A 304 3.27 -1.11 -6.80
CA VAL A 304 3.25 -1.74 -8.13
C VAL A 304 4.01 -0.93 -9.16
N CYS A 305 4.42 -1.57 -10.24
CA CYS A 305 4.99 -0.89 -11.40
C CYS A 305 3.89 -0.23 -12.24
N ASP A 306 4.25 0.70 -13.11
CA ASP A 306 3.34 1.23 -14.13
C ASP A 306 2.76 0.10 -15.00
N SER A 307 1.48 0.21 -15.36
CA SER A 307 0.67 -0.89 -15.94
C SER A 307 0.51 -2.13 -15.05
N GLY A 308 0.86 -2.03 -13.77
CA GLY A 308 0.68 -3.09 -12.77
C GLY A 308 -0.76 -3.26 -12.29
N THR A 309 -0.93 -4.17 -11.34
CA THR A 309 -2.22 -4.45 -10.69
C THR A 309 -2.01 -4.53 -9.18
N ALA A 310 -2.63 -3.61 -8.45
CA ALA A 310 -2.58 -3.57 -6.99
C ALA A 310 -3.77 -4.32 -6.38
N MET A 311 -3.58 -4.86 -5.18
CA MET A 311 -4.63 -5.56 -4.43
C MET A 311 -4.70 -5.11 -2.98
N PHE A 312 -5.91 -4.77 -2.54
CA PHE A 312 -6.21 -4.42 -1.15
C PHE A 312 -7.22 -5.41 -0.59
N SER A 313 -7.00 -5.91 0.61
CA SER A 313 -7.89 -6.88 1.26
C SER A 313 -8.26 -6.45 2.67
N ILE A 314 -9.49 -6.73 3.06
CA ILE A 314 -9.98 -6.58 4.43
C ILE A 314 -10.60 -7.89 4.92
N ASP A 315 -10.72 -8.01 6.24
CA ASP A 315 -11.56 -9.03 6.87
C ASP A 315 -12.35 -8.41 8.02
N PHE A 316 -13.49 -9.01 8.33
CA PHE A 316 -14.43 -8.52 9.34
C PHE A 316 -15.34 -9.64 9.85
N ASN A 317 -15.89 -9.45 11.05
CA ASN A 317 -16.73 -10.43 11.74
C ASN A 317 -18.10 -10.68 11.06
N SER A 318 -18.76 -9.64 10.56
CA SER A 318 -20.07 -9.70 9.91
C SER A 318 -20.34 -8.44 9.08
N SER A 319 -21.15 -8.55 8.02
CA SER A 319 -21.60 -7.40 7.21
C SER A 319 -22.88 -7.72 6.46
N ASP A 320 -23.71 -6.71 6.22
CA ASP A 320 -24.78 -6.74 5.20
C ASP A 320 -24.27 -6.35 3.82
N SER A 321 -23.40 -5.34 3.78
CA SER A 321 -22.78 -4.86 2.55
C SER A 321 -21.47 -4.15 2.82
N ILE A 322 -20.62 -4.04 1.82
CA ILE A 322 -19.36 -3.31 1.90
C ILE A 322 -19.17 -2.42 0.66
N ARG A 323 -18.39 -1.36 0.82
CA ARG A 323 -18.06 -0.42 -0.25
C ARG A 323 -16.63 0.06 -0.10
N TRP A 324 -15.81 -0.17 -1.11
CA TRP A 324 -14.51 0.48 -1.21
C TRP A 324 -14.65 1.97 -1.57
N GLN A 325 -13.73 2.76 -1.03
CA GLN A 325 -13.63 4.19 -1.27
C GLN A 325 -12.20 4.55 -1.65
N VAL A 326 -12.04 5.59 -2.47
CA VAL A 326 -10.75 6.14 -2.87
C VAL A 326 -10.62 7.60 -2.45
N GLN A 327 -9.42 7.99 -2.05
CA GLN A 327 -8.99 9.38 -1.91
C GLN A 327 -7.80 9.59 -2.84
N THR A 328 -7.97 10.46 -3.84
CA THR A 328 -6.94 10.70 -4.88
C THR A 328 -5.96 11.80 -4.51
N VAL A 329 -6.33 12.65 -3.55
CA VAL A 329 -5.53 13.76 -3.01
C VAL A 329 -5.80 13.86 -1.52
N ASP A 330 -4.77 14.05 -0.70
CA ASP A 330 -4.86 14.05 0.77
C ASP A 330 -5.85 15.07 1.36
N THR A 331 -6.16 16.14 0.63
CA THR A 331 -7.09 17.19 1.06
C THR A 331 -8.54 16.93 0.65
N LEU A 332 -8.82 15.93 -0.20
CA LEU A 332 -10.16 15.59 -0.65
C LEU A 332 -10.80 14.52 0.25
N PRO A 333 -12.13 14.48 0.39
CA PRO A 333 -12.79 13.38 1.08
C PRO A 333 -12.62 12.05 0.32
N PHE A 334 -12.76 10.93 1.03
CA PHE A 334 -12.92 9.62 0.40
C PHE A 334 -14.26 9.53 -0.33
N ILE A 335 -14.25 8.97 -1.54
CA ILE A 335 -15.43 8.82 -2.39
C ILE A 335 -15.65 7.34 -2.70
N ASP A 336 -16.89 6.89 -2.66
CA ASP A 336 -17.28 5.52 -3.04
C ASP A 336 -16.86 5.20 -4.48
N ILE A 337 -16.27 4.02 -4.68
CA ILE A 337 -15.92 3.49 -5.99
C ILE A 337 -16.83 2.33 -6.39
N PHE A 338 -16.99 2.18 -7.70
CA PHE A 338 -17.86 1.19 -8.33
C PHE A 338 -17.09 0.44 -9.43
N GLU A 339 -17.54 -0.78 -9.74
CA GLU A 339 -16.96 -1.61 -10.80
C GLU A 339 -16.80 -0.84 -12.11
N ASN A 340 -15.59 -0.85 -12.66
CA ASN A 340 -15.26 -0.30 -13.98
C ASN A 340 -13.93 -0.90 -14.46
N ASP A 341 -13.35 -0.34 -15.53
CA ASP A 341 -12.08 -0.83 -16.09
C ASP A 341 -10.86 -0.64 -15.16
N ILE A 342 -10.97 0.18 -14.12
CA ILE A 342 -9.92 0.49 -13.14
C ILE A 342 -10.10 -0.34 -11.87
N TYR A 343 -11.35 -0.49 -11.40
CA TYR A 343 -11.67 -1.10 -10.11
C TYR A 343 -12.49 -2.36 -10.27
N SER A 344 -12.05 -3.45 -9.64
CA SER A 344 -12.80 -4.69 -9.54
C SER A 344 -12.87 -5.23 -8.12
N GLY A 345 -14.03 -5.75 -7.70
CA GLY A 345 -14.24 -6.20 -6.32
C GLY A 345 -14.59 -5.07 -5.35
N THR A 346 -15.22 -4.00 -5.84
CA THR A 346 -15.62 -2.81 -5.06
C THR A 346 -16.65 -3.09 -3.96
N THR A 347 -17.32 -4.24 -4.01
CA THR A 347 -18.21 -4.76 -2.97
C THR A 347 -17.75 -6.11 -2.40
N GLU A 348 -16.49 -6.48 -2.64
CA GLU A 348 -15.88 -7.72 -2.18
C GLU A 348 -14.79 -7.45 -1.14
N LYS A 349 -14.42 -8.46 -0.34
CA LYS A 349 -13.36 -8.34 0.68
C LYS A 349 -12.00 -7.99 0.08
N SER A 350 -11.82 -8.23 -1.22
CA SER A 350 -10.62 -7.88 -1.98
C SER A 350 -10.98 -6.91 -3.11
N LEU A 351 -10.29 -5.77 -3.12
CA LEU A 351 -10.30 -4.80 -4.21
C LEU A 351 -9.06 -4.99 -5.09
N THR A 352 -9.27 -5.13 -6.38
CA THR A 352 -8.23 -5.06 -7.41
C THR A 352 -8.26 -3.69 -8.08
N VAL A 353 -7.09 -3.06 -8.19
CA VAL A 353 -6.91 -1.76 -8.86
C VAL A 353 -5.94 -1.92 -10.02
N TYR A 354 -6.42 -1.72 -11.24
CA TYR A 354 -5.60 -1.70 -12.45
C TYR A 354 -5.02 -0.31 -12.66
N THR A 355 -3.69 -0.19 -12.66
CA THR A 355 -3.00 1.11 -12.70
C THR A 355 -2.37 1.35 -14.07
N PRO A 356 -3.02 2.09 -15.00
CA PRO A 356 -2.50 2.28 -16.35
C PRO A 356 -1.20 3.10 -16.39
N ASP A 357 -1.02 4.02 -15.43
CA ASP A 357 0.15 4.90 -15.33
C ASP A 357 0.39 5.35 -13.87
N ASN A 358 1.41 6.19 -13.65
CA ASN A 358 1.78 6.65 -12.32
C ASN A 358 0.90 7.76 -11.72
N SER A 359 -0.12 8.24 -12.42
CA SER A 359 -1.03 9.27 -11.88
C SER A 359 -1.86 8.77 -10.69
N PHE A 360 -1.91 7.46 -10.50
CA PHE A 360 -2.53 6.77 -9.37
C PHE A 360 -1.61 6.67 -8.13
N SER A 361 -0.31 6.96 -8.29
CA SER A 361 0.64 6.96 -7.17
C SER A 361 0.25 8.04 -6.17
N GLY A 362 0.06 7.68 -4.91
CA GLY A 362 -0.47 8.60 -3.91
C GLY A 362 -1.90 8.30 -3.48
N TYR A 363 -2.65 7.52 -4.26
CA TYR A 363 -4.05 7.24 -3.95
C TYR A 363 -4.15 6.41 -2.69
N LYS A 364 -5.18 6.67 -1.88
CA LYS A 364 -5.49 5.90 -0.68
C LYS A 364 -6.81 5.18 -0.86
N PHE A 365 -6.85 3.92 -0.45
CA PHE A 365 -8.02 3.07 -0.50
C PHE A 365 -8.43 2.67 0.91
N ARG A 366 -9.73 2.74 1.20
CA ARG A 366 -10.31 2.22 2.44
C ARG A 366 -11.65 1.58 2.15
N CYS A 367 -12.13 0.76 3.04
CA CYS A 367 -13.42 0.11 2.90
C CYS A 367 -14.36 0.52 4.01
N LYS A 368 -15.64 0.70 3.67
CA LYS A 368 -16.73 0.90 4.62
C LYS A 368 -17.58 -0.36 4.65
N VAL A 369 -17.70 -0.96 5.84
CA VAL A 369 -18.43 -2.21 6.09
C VAL A 369 -19.69 -1.88 6.85
N TYR A 370 -20.84 -2.21 6.29
CA TYR A 370 -22.16 -1.91 6.85
C TYR A 370 -22.75 -3.16 7.51
N LEU A 371 -23.38 -2.97 8.67
CA LEU A 371 -24.16 -3.98 9.36
C LEU A 371 -25.31 -3.29 10.09
N ASP A 372 -26.54 -3.66 9.75
CA ASP A 372 -27.77 -2.99 10.17
C ASP A 372 -27.70 -1.47 9.95
N ASP A 373 -27.97 -0.67 10.98
CA ASP A 373 -27.89 0.79 10.94
C ASP A 373 -26.48 1.34 11.32
N THR A 374 -25.47 0.46 11.42
CA THR A 374 -24.09 0.82 11.80
C THR A 374 -23.09 0.54 10.68
N PHE A 375 -21.88 1.08 10.83
CA PHE A 375 -20.77 0.77 9.93
C PHE A 375 -19.42 0.88 10.63
N ALA A 376 -18.42 0.17 10.10
CA ALA A 376 -17.01 0.36 10.41
C ALA A 376 -16.27 0.86 9.17
N ILE A 377 -15.20 1.62 9.38
CA ILE A 377 -14.33 2.13 8.32
C ILE A 377 -12.93 1.57 8.54
N SER A 378 -12.33 1.00 7.51
CA SER A 378 -10.95 0.52 7.57
C SER A 378 -9.96 1.69 7.61
N ASN A 379 -8.77 1.42 8.12
CA ASN A 379 -7.62 2.30 7.90
C ASN A 379 -7.38 2.46 6.40
N PRO A 380 -6.87 3.64 5.96
CA PRO A 380 -6.50 3.83 4.58
C PRO A 380 -5.19 3.09 4.25
N ALA A 381 -5.19 2.38 3.13
CA ALA A 381 -4.01 1.79 2.51
C ALA A 381 -3.52 2.66 1.35
N TYR A 382 -2.21 2.90 1.28
CA TYR A 382 -1.54 3.69 0.26
C TYR A 382 -1.18 2.86 -0.97
N LEU A 383 -1.44 3.40 -2.15
CA LEU A 383 -0.97 2.88 -3.43
C LEU A 383 0.27 3.65 -3.89
N GLN A 384 1.39 2.95 -4.05
CA GLN A 384 2.56 3.46 -4.77
C GLN A 384 2.58 2.89 -6.18
N VAL A 385 2.55 3.76 -7.19
CA VAL A 385 2.88 3.36 -8.56
C VAL A 385 4.28 3.88 -8.89
N VAL A 386 5.17 2.95 -9.22
CA VAL A 386 6.57 3.20 -9.55
C VAL A 386 6.73 3.12 -11.07
N ASN A 387 7.17 4.22 -11.69
CA ASN A 387 7.52 4.19 -13.10
C ASN A 387 8.71 3.26 -13.32
N THR A 388 8.53 2.28 -14.18
CA THR A 388 9.63 1.47 -14.66
C THR A 388 10.58 2.35 -15.46
N ILE A 389 11.89 2.19 -15.25
CA ILE A 389 12.90 2.91 -16.00
C ILE A 389 13.21 2.10 -17.24
N PRO A 390 13.03 2.64 -18.46
CA PRO A 390 13.28 1.89 -19.68
C PRO A 390 14.73 1.41 -19.79
N ALA A 391 14.91 0.14 -20.11
CA ALA A 391 16.20 -0.46 -20.43
C ALA A 391 16.60 -0.04 -21.84
N ILE A 392 17.60 0.84 -21.94
CA ILE A 392 18.07 1.37 -23.22
C ILE A 392 19.57 1.20 -23.31
N VAL A 393 20.03 0.48 -24.32
CA VAL A 393 21.43 0.44 -24.73
C VAL A 393 21.68 1.60 -25.71
N LYS A 394 22.57 2.52 -25.37
CA LYS A 394 22.88 3.73 -26.17
C LYS A 394 23.90 3.47 -27.26
N TYR A 395 24.90 2.65 -26.96
CA TYR A 395 25.98 2.33 -27.89
C TYR A 395 26.42 0.89 -27.68
N TYR A 396 26.49 0.18 -28.81
CA TYR A 396 27.10 -1.13 -28.98
C TYR A 396 27.45 -1.29 -30.46
N THR A 397 28.28 -2.27 -30.77
CA THR A 397 28.61 -2.63 -32.15
C THR A 397 28.11 -4.03 -32.41
N GLU A 398 27.35 -4.21 -33.49
CA GLU A 398 26.74 -5.51 -33.83
C GLU A 398 27.78 -6.53 -34.33
N ILE A 399 28.82 -6.08 -35.03
CA ILE A 399 29.92 -6.91 -35.53
C ILE A 399 31.22 -6.48 -34.88
N ILE A 400 31.93 -7.42 -34.23
CA ILE A 400 33.15 -7.16 -33.46
C ILE A 400 34.27 -8.06 -33.97
N CYS A 401 35.45 -7.48 -34.18
CA CYS A 401 36.60 -8.15 -34.82
C CYS A 401 37.68 -8.59 -33.84
N TYR A 402 37.37 -8.49 -32.55
CA TYR A 402 38.23 -8.82 -31.43
C TYR A 402 37.39 -9.55 -30.38
N ASP A 403 38.03 -10.15 -29.40
CA ASP A 403 37.35 -10.78 -28.26
C ASP A 403 36.91 -9.77 -27.18
N LEU A 404 37.06 -8.46 -27.44
CA LEU A 404 36.70 -7.38 -26.53
C LEU A 404 35.87 -6.28 -27.21
N THR A 405 35.00 -5.65 -26.43
CA THR A 405 34.21 -4.47 -26.84
C THR A 405 33.78 -3.66 -25.62
N PHE A 406 33.02 -2.59 -25.86
CA PHE A 406 32.46 -1.72 -24.83
C PHE A 406 30.98 -1.48 -25.07
N PHE A 407 30.17 -1.62 -24.03
CA PHE A 407 28.74 -1.32 -24.05
C PHE A 407 28.41 -0.18 -23.12
N GLY A 408 27.37 0.57 -23.46
CA GLY A 408 26.79 1.48 -22.50
C GLY A 408 25.32 1.74 -22.70
N GLY A 409 24.64 1.61 -21.58
CA GLY A 409 23.24 1.86 -21.38
C GLY A 409 22.98 3.25 -20.83
N LYS A 410 21.72 3.65 -20.93
CA LYS A 410 21.23 4.85 -20.27
C LYS A 410 21.32 4.64 -18.76
N ASN A 411 21.94 5.59 -18.06
CA ASN A 411 22.02 5.61 -16.60
C ASN A 411 20.59 5.72 -16.00
N PRO A 412 20.12 4.71 -15.25
CA PRO A 412 18.78 4.72 -14.67
C PRO A 412 18.79 5.49 -13.33
N SER A 413 18.91 6.81 -13.37
CA SER A 413 18.82 7.64 -12.15
C SER A 413 17.42 8.24 -11.98
N PRO A 414 16.73 8.04 -10.85
CA PRO A 414 17.13 7.24 -9.68
C PRO A 414 16.93 5.73 -9.92
N GLY A 415 17.87 4.86 -9.55
CA GLY A 415 17.77 3.42 -9.86
C GLY A 415 19.14 2.75 -10.05
N SER A 416 19.13 1.50 -10.52
CA SER A 416 20.32 0.69 -10.77
C SER A 416 20.19 -0.07 -12.08
N CYS A 417 21.30 -0.59 -12.61
CA CYS A 417 21.30 -1.41 -13.80
C CYS A 417 22.12 -2.69 -13.61
N LYS A 418 21.87 -3.66 -14.48
CA LYS A 418 22.65 -4.90 -14.55
C LYS A 418 22.80 -5.38 -15.99
N TRP A 419 24.01 -5.78 -16.36
CA TRP A 419 24.28 -6.52 -17.59
C TRP A 419 24.37 -8.02 -17.29
N ASN A 420 23.77 -8.85 -18.15
CA ASN A 420 23.94 -10.31 -18.14
C ASN A 420 24.38 -10.81 -19.53
N VAL A 421 25.05 -11.96 -19.54
CA VAL A 421 25.29 -12.76 -20.74
C VAL A 421 24.26 -13.89 -20.75
N LEU A 422 23.51 -14.00 -21.84
CA LEU A 422 22.51 -15.05 -22.04
C LEU A 422 23.02 -16.16 -22.97
N GLU A 423 23.88 -15.81 -23.92
CA GLU A 423 24.52 -16.74 -24.86
C GLU A 423 25.96 -16.31 -25.15
N GLY A 424 26.88 -17.27 -25.21
CA GLY A 424 28.33 -17.04 -25.34
C GLY A 424 29.09 -17.06 -24.01
N ASP A 425 30.41 -16.93 -24.09
CA ASP A 425 31.36 -17.03 -22.97
C ASP A 425 31.90 -15.65 -22.53
N ALA A 426 31.26 -14.58 -23.01
CA ALA A 426 31.68 -13.21 -22.74
C ALA A 426 31.73 -12.93 -21.23
N VAL A 427 32.70 -12.11 -20.82
CA VAL A 427 32.89 -11.67 -19.44
C VAL A 427 32.63 -10.17 -19.37
N ILE A 428 31.71 -9.81 -18.48
CA ILE A 428 31.33 -8.42 -18.22
C ILE A 428 32.22 -7.86 -17.10
N GLY A 429 32.96 -6.79 -17.39
CA GLY A 429 33.88 -6.17 -16.44
C GLY A 429 33.17 -5.46 -15.29
N PHE A 430 32.16 -4.65 -15.59
CA PHE A 430 31.42 -3.83 -14.62
C PHE A 430 29.90 -4.07 -14.74
N PRO A 431 29.41 -5.24 -14.29
CA PRO A 431 28.03 -5.66 -14.55
C PRO A 431 26.96 -4.75 -13.93
N TYR A 432 27.30 -3.90 -12.95
CA TYR A 432 26.37 -3.01 -12.27
C TYR A 432 26.58 -1.52 -12.60
N GLN A 433 27.42 -1.21 -13.58
CA GLN A 433 27.58 0.15 -14.10
C GLN A 433 26.85 0.30 -15.42
N ASN A 434 26.37 1.51 -15.71
CA ASN A 434 25.67 1.77 -16.96
C ASN A 434 26.61 1.68 -18.17
N GLU A 435 27.93 1.68 -17.96
CA GLU A 435 28.95 1.45 -18.98
C GLU A 435 29.83 0.29 -18.53
N THR A 436 30.19 -0.60 -19.45
CA THR A 436 31.01 -1.77 -19.12
C THR A 436 31.87 -2.22 -20.29
N ASP A 437 33.07 -2.68 -19.95
CA ASP A 437 33.90 -3.46 -20.86
C ASP A 437 33.37 -4.90 -20.95
N ILE A 438 33.48 -5.48 -22.13
CA ILE A 438 33.17 -6.88 -22.44
C ILE A 438 34.45 -7.52 -22.97
N THR A 439 34.77 -8.70 -22.48
CA THR A 439 35.95 -9.48 -22.90
C THR A 439 35.56 -10.93 -23.14
N ASN A 440 36.46 -11.74 -23.72
CA ASN A 440 36.23 -13.15 -23.98
C ASN A 440 34.96 -13.45 -24.82
N LEU A 441 34.64 -12.58 -25.78
CA LEU A 441 33.53 -12.84 -26.71
C LEU A 441 33.78 -14.14 -27.49
N SER A 442 32.82 -15.07 -27.42
CA SER A 442 32.85 -16.29 -28.23
C SER A 442 32.74 -15.93 -29.70
N HIS A 443 33.39 -16.71 -30.57
CA HIS A 443 33.21 -16.60 -32.01
C HIS A 443 31.74 -16.85 -32.40
N GLY A 444 31.22 -16.07 -33.34
CA GLY A 444 29.82 -16.08 -33.73
C GLY A 444 28.92 -15.25 -32.79
N LYS A 445 27.69 -15.72 -32.59
CA LYS A 445 26.65 -15.00 -31.85
C LYS A 445 26.93 -14.98 -30.34
N ASN A 446 26.73 -13.82 -29.73
CA ASN A 446 26.69 -13.60 -28.29
C ASN A 446 25.42 -12.80 -27.96
N THR A 447 24.62 -13.23 -26.99
CA THR A 447 23.38 -12.54 -26.58
C THR A 447 23.55 -11.94 -25.21
N PHE A 448 23.20 -10.66 -25.09
CA PHE A 448 23.30 -9.88 -23.87
C PHE A 448 21.94 -9.38 -23.43
N GLU A 449 21.85 -9.09 -22.14
CA GLU A 449 20.67 -8.51 -21.50
C GLU A 449 21.09 -7.31 -20.66
N TYR A 450 20.39 -6.19 -20.85
CA TYR A 450 20.49 -5.00 -20.00
C TYR A 450 19.20 -4.82 -19.21
N ILE A 451 19.32 -4.86 -17.88
CA ILE A 451 18.22 -4.69 -16.94
C ILE A 451 18.37 -3.34 -16.25
N THR A 452 17.28 -2.59 -16.14
CA THR A 452 17.18 -1.39 -15.31
C THR A 452 16.16 -1.63 -14.19
N SER A 453 16.50 -1.24 -12.97
CA SER A 453 15.72 -1.54 -11.77
C SER A 453 15.52 -0.30 -10.90
N TYR A 454 14.27 -0.03 -10.50
CA TYR A 454 13.94 1.03 -9.55
C TYR A 454 12.80 0.58 -8.62
N LEU A 455 13.05 0.61 -7.31
CA LEU A 455 12.08 0.22 -6.26
C LEU A 455 11.35 -1.11 -6.53
N GLY A 456 12.06 -2.11 -7.09
CA GLY A 456 11.51 -3.44 -7.39
C GLY A 456 10.92 -3.59 -8.80
N CYS A 457 10.76 -2.50 -9.55
CA CYS A 457 10.30 -2.52 -10.95
C CYS A 457 11.47 -2.64 -11.91
N ASN A 458 11.37 -3.58 -12.84
CA ASN A 458 12.43 -3.92 -13.79
C ASN A 458 11.95 -3.75 -15.22
N ASP A 459 12.79 -3.16 -16.07
CA ASP A 459 12.67 -3.29 -17.53
C ASP A 459 13.90 -4.02 -18.08
N THR A 460 13.78 -4.63 -19.25
CA THR A 460 14.82 -5.49 -19.82
C THR A 460 14.90 -5.33 -21.33
N LEU A 461 16.13 -5.19 -21.83
CA LEU A 461 16.45 -5.17 -23.26
C LEU A 461 17.46 -6.27 -23.57
N GLN A 462 17.10 -7.16 -24.49
CA GLN A 462 17.99 -8.18 -25.03
C GLN A 462 18.47 -7.80 -26.42
N PHE A 463 19.74 -8.08 -26.73
CA PHE A 463 20.35 -7.80 -28.03
C PHE A 463 21.49 -8.78 -28.33
N ASP A 464 21.78 -8.94 -29.62
CA ASP A 464 22.82 -9.83 -30.11
C ASP A 464 24.02 -9.03 -30.64
N VAL A 465 25.22 -9.58 -30.46
CA VAL A 465 26.45 -9.14 -31.14
C VAL A 465 27.17 -10.36 -31.71
N TYR A 466 27.91 -10.16 -32.80
CA TYR A 466 28.58 -11.21 -33.54
C TYR A 466 30.08 -10.94 -33.58
N ARG A 467 30.87 -11.91 -33.14
CA ARG A 467 32.33 -11.82 -33.15
C ARG A 467 32.92 -12.67 -34.28
N TYR A 468 33.71 -12.05 -35.15
CA TYR A 468 34.39 -12.72 -36.26
C TYR A 468 35.90 -12.48 -36.24
N ASP A 469 36.65 -13.39 -36.84
CA ASP A 469 38.09 -13.28 -37.02
C ASP A 469 38.43 -12.56 -38.34
N SER A 470 39.35 -11.60 -38.26
CA SER A 470 39.90 -10.93 -39.44
C SER A 470 40.51 -11.93 -40.42
N LEU A 471 40.24 -11.72 -41.71
CA LEU A 471 40.80 -12.52 -42.78
C LEU A 471 42.31 -12.33 -42.89
N ASN A 472 43.00 -13.45 -43.13
CA ASN A 472 44.42 -13.48 -43.45
C ASN A 472 44.72 -14.58 -44.49
N ILE A 473 45.56 -14.28 -45.48
CA ILE A 473 46.07 -15.26 -46.44
C ILE A 473 47.29 -15.92 -45.81
N ILE A 474 47.20 -17.22 -45.56
CA ILE A 474 48.30 -18.01 -45.00
C ILE A 474 49.30 -18.34 -46.12
N ASN A 475 48.77 -18.79 -47.26
CA ASN A 475 49.54 -19.06 -48.47
C ASN A 475 48.64 -19.08 -49.70
N GLN A 476 49.25 -18.92 -50.87
CA GLN A 476 48.59 -18.95 -52.17
C GLN A 476 49.57 -19.47 -53.22
N ASP A 477 49.03 -19.93 -54.36
CA ASP A 477 49.85 -20.28 -55.52
C ASP A 477 50.64 -19.08 -56.02
N THR A 478 51.86 -19.31 -56.53
CA THR A 478 52.76 -18.22 -56.96
C THR A 478 53.13 -18.30 -58.44
N LEU A 479 53.11 -19.50 -59.03
CA LEU A 479 53.27 -19.73 -60.46
C LEU A 479 52.64 -21.07 -60.83
N LEU A 480 51.84 -21.08 -61.90
CA LEU A 480 51.22 -22.30 -62.41
C LEU A 480 51.48 -22.42 -63.92
N ASN A 481 52.01 -23.57 -64.34
CA ASN A 481 52.39 -23.84 -65.73
C ASN A 481 51.65 -25.06 -66.29
N PRO A 482 50.32 -25.02 -66.45
CA PRO A 482 49.55 -26.16 -66.94
C PRO A 482 49.83 -26.44 -68.43
N ILE A 483 49.54 -27.66 -68.85
CA ILE A 483 49.60 -28.06 -70.26
C ILE A 483 48.23 -27.81 -70.88
N THR A 484 48.19 -27.42 -72.16
CA THR A 484 46.93 -27.25 -72.89
C THR A 484 46.07 -28.51 -72.81
N GLY A 485 44.82 -28.35 -72.40
CA GLY A 485 43.85 -29.44 -72.20
C GLY A 485 43.71 -29.91 -70.74
N ASP A 486 44.62 -29.51 -69.85
CA ASP A 486 44.51 -29.82 -68.42
C ASP A 486 43.44 -28.96 -67.73
N ASP A 487 42.92 -29.42 -66.60
CA ASP A 487 42.19 -28.58 -65.67
C ASP A 487 43.20 -27.91 -64.71
N LEU A 488 43.03 -26.61 -64.45
CA LEU A 488 43.86 -25.81 -63.56
C LEU A 488 43.08 -25.41 -62.32
N SER A 489 43.58 -25.72 -61.13
CA SER A 489 43.04 -25.27 -59.85
C SER A 489 43.94 -24.24 -59.19
N PHE A 490 43.37 -23.12 -58.75
CA PHE A 490 43.99 -22.22 -57.79
C PHE A 490 43.50 -22.55 -56.39
N SER A 491 44.40 -22.43 -55.42
CA SER A 491 44.08 -22.55 -54.01
C SER A 491 44.66 -21.37 -53.23
N ILE A 492 43.79 -20.58 -52.61
CA ILE A 492 44.18 -19.59 -51.60
C ILE A 492 43.82 -20.17 -50.24
N ASN A 493 44.82 -20.44 -49.41
CA ASN A 493 44.61 -20.89 -48.03
C ASN A 493 44.45 -19.66 -47.13
N ILE A 494 43.28 -19.51 -46.55
CA ILE A 494 42.92 -18.38 -45.69
C ILE A 494 42.64 -18.84 -44.25
N ALA A 495 42.89 -17.93 -43.30
CA ALA A 495 42.33 -17.97 -41.95
C ALA A 495 41.33 -16.83 -41.77
N GLY A 496 40.41 -16.99 -40.81
CA GLY A 496 39.37 -16.00 -40.49
C GLY A 496 38.04 -16.29 -41.19
N ASP A 497 37.09 -15.38 -41.03
CA ASP A 497 35.72 -15.54 -41.55
C ASP A 497 35.52 -14.85 -42.89
N LEU A 498 35.28 -15.65 -43.93
CA LEU A 498 35.04 -15.17 -45.29
C LEU A 498 33.56 -14.92 -45.53
N GLU A 499 33.22 -13.71 -45.97
CA GLU A 499 31.86 -13.34 -46.37
C GLU A 499 31.73 -13.33 -47.90
N PHE A 500 32.77 -12.87 -48.59
CA PHE A 500 32.75 -12.65 -50.03
C PHE A 500 34.09 -13.01 -50.67
N ALA A 501 34.01 -13.66 -51.83
CA ALA A 501 35.15 -13.86 -52.71
C ALA A 501 34.75 -13.62 -54.17
N GLN A 502 35.68 -13.10 -54.96
CA GLN A 502 35.49 -12.93 -56.40
C GLN A 502 36.83 -12.98 -57.14
N TRP A 503 36.94 -13.91 -58.11
CA TRP A 503 38.11 -14.02 -58.97
C TRP A 503 38.06 -13.11 -60.19
N TYR A 504 39.26 -12.65 -60.59
CA TYR A 504 39.50 -11.78 -61.72
C TYR A 504 40.62 -12.35 -62.61
N LYS A 505 40.54 -12.02 -63.91
CA LYS A 505 41.63 -12.22 -64.88
C LYS A 505 41.99 -10.86 -65.49
N GLY A 506 43.18 -10.36 -65.16
CA GLY A 506 43.49 -8.93 -65.34
C GLY A 506 42.42 -8.10 -64.64
N ASP A 507 41.76 -7.20 -65.37
CA ASP A 507 40.67 -6.36 -64.83
C ASP A 507 39.27 -6.97 -65.02
N ASN A 508 39.17 -8.17 -65.60
CA ASN A 508 37.87 -8.77 -65.94
C ASN A 508 37.38 -9.70 -64.82
N ILE A 509 36.14 -9.49 -64.37
CA ILE A 509 35.46 -10.37 -63.42
C ILE A 509 35.19 -11.75 -64.05
N LEU A 510 35.49 -12.82 -63.31
CA LEU A 510 35.19 -14.18 -63.73
C LEU A 510 33.82 -14.62 -63.20
N ASN A 511 33.06 -15.32 -64.05
CA ASN A 511 31.74 -15.83 -63.71
C ASN A 511 31.72 -17.36 -63.82
N ASN A 512 30.99 -18.01 -62.92
CA ASN A 512 30.78 -19.47 -63.00
C ASN A 512 30.12 -19.84 -64.34
N GLY A 513 30.60 -20.90 -64.97
CA GLY A 513 30.11 -21.39 -66.25
C GLY A 513 30.75 -22.71 -66.64
N THR A 514 30.82 -23.00 -67.94
CA THR A 514 31.50 -24.22 -68.43
C THR A 514 33.02 -24.15 -68.28
N LYS A 515 33.58 -22.94 -68.33
CA LYS A 515 35.03 -22.69 -68.26
C LYS A 515 35.55 -22.50 -66.84
N TYR A 516 34.89 -21.66 -66.04
CA TYR A 516 35.27 -21.33 -64.67
C TYR A 516 34.26 -21.88 -63.68
N SER A 517 34.73 -22.36 -62.52
CA SER A 517 33.87 -22.77 -61.41
C SER A 517 34.49 -22.38 -60.07
N SER A 518 33.63 -22.19 -59.07
CA SER A 518 34.00 -21.75 -57.72
C SER A 518 34.62 -20.35 -57.68
N VAL A 519 34.27 -19.47 -58.63
CA VAL A 519 34.79 -18.08 -58.73
C VAL A 519 34.45 -17.20 -57.52
N ASN A 520 33.50 -17.63 -56.68
CA ASN A 520 33.10 -16.97 -55.43
C ASN A 520 33.62 -17.69 -54.18
N SER A 521 34.78 -18.35 -54.29
CA SER A 521 35.44 -19.02 -53.19
C SER A 521 36.96 -18.82 -53.28
N PRO A 522 37.72 -19.12 -52.20
CA PRO A 522 39.18 -19.08 -52.24
C PRO A 522 39.82 -20.04 -53.25
N ASN A 523 39.04 -20.97 -53.80
CA ASN A 523 39.50 -21.94 -54.78
C ASN A 523 38.83 -21.70 -56.14
N LEU A 524 39.62 -21.45 -57.18
CA LEU A 524 39.12 -21.32 -58.56
C LEU A 524 39.49 -22.57 -59.37
N LEU A 525 38.55 -23.10 -60.13
CA LEU A 525 38.81 -24.16 -61.11
C LEU A 525 38.57 -23.62 -62.52
N ILE A 526 39.60 -23.70 -63.36
CA ILE A 526 39.56 -23.42 -64.80
C ILE A 526 39.65 -24.77 -65.54
N LYS A 527 38.63 -25.09 -66.33
CA LYS A 527 38.63 -26.36 -67.08
C LYS A 527 39.30 -26.24 -68.43
N ASN A 528 39.99 -27.31 -68.83
CA ASN A 528 40.47 -27.55 -70.19
C ASN A 528 41.24 -26.31 -70.73
N VAL A 529 42.33 -25.93 -70.05
CA VAL A 529 43.05 -24.68 -70.29
C VAL A 529 43.60 -24.59 -71.71
N GLU A 530 43.52 -23.41 -72.31
CA GLU A 530 43.98 -23.12 -73.66
C GLU A 530 44.77 -21.80 -73.69
N ASN A 531 45.54 -21.53 -74.74
CA ASN A 531 46.42 -20.35 -74.79
C ASN A 531 45.70 -19.00 -74.55
N SER A 532 44.38 -18.92 -74.78
CA SER A 532 43.56 -17.74 -74.45
C SER A 532 43.45 -17.48 -72.94
N ASP A 533 43.64 -18.50 -72.10
CA ASP A 533 43.59 -18.45 -70.63
C ASP A 533 44.87 -17.91 -70.00
N LYS A 534 45.95 -17.74 -70.77
CA LYS A 534 47.19 -17.12 -70.31
C LYS A 534 46.93 -15.72 -69.76
N GLY A 535 47.50 -15.40 -68.60
CA GLY A 535 47.32 -14.09 -67.97
C GLY A 535 47.50 -14.09 -66.46
N TYR A 536 47.28 -12.92 -65.85
CA TYR A 536 47.30 -12.75 -64.39
C TYR A 536 45.92 -13.00 -63.81
N TYR A 537 45.87 -13.78 -62.74
CA TYR A 537 44.68 -14.08 -61.96
C TYR A 537 44.86 -13.62 -60.52
N TRP A 538 43.82 -13.05 -59.94
CA TRP A 538 43.80 -12.62 -58.54
C TRP A 538 42.38 -12.69 -57.99
N CYS A 539 42.24 -12.69 -56.66
CA CYS A 539 40.97 -12.78 -55.97
C CYS A 539 40.79 -11.60 -55.01
N ASP A 540 39.61 -10.97 -55.07
CA ASP A 540 39.08 -10.08 -54.03
C ASP A 540 38.46 -10.94 -52.93
N LEU A 541 38.89 -10.76 -51.69
CA LEU A 541 38.42 -11.50 -50.51
C LEU A 541 37.98 -10.50 -49.44
N ARG A 542 36.72 -10.58 -49.01
CA ARG A 542 36.17 -9.72 -47.95
C ARG A 542 35.59 -10.56 -46.85
N GLY A 543 36.00 -10.26 -45.63
CA GLY A 543 35.42 -10.79 -44.40
C GLY A 543 34.65 -9.72 -43.69
N TYR A 544 34.00 -10.11 -42.60
CA TYR A 544 33.21 -9.19 -41.77
C TYR A 544 34.05 -8.06 -41.14
N CYS A 545 35.37 -8.25 -41.07
CA CYS A 545 36.30 -7.39 -40.33
C CYS A 545 37.30 -6.63 -41.19
N ASN A 546 37.56 -7.10 -42.41
CA ASN A 546 38.53 -6.52 -43.31
C ASN A 546 38.36 -7.03 -44.74
N GLU A 547 38.88 -6.27 -45.68
CA GLU A 547 39.04 -6.63 -47.08
C GLU A 547 40.52 -6.90 -47.39
N MET A 548 40.77 -7.83 -48.29
CA MET A 548 42.10 -8.17 -48.76
C MET A 548 42.10 -8.66 -50.21
N PHE A 549 43.26 -8.60 -50.84
CA PHE A 549 43.47 -9.07 -52.21
C PHE A 549 44.53 -10.18 -52.20
N SER A 550 44.33 -11.21 -53.01
CA SER A 550 45.38 -12.18 -53.29
C SER A 550 46.52 -11.52 -54.07
N ASP A 551 47.71 -12.13 -54.06
CA ASP A 551 48.72 -11.75 -55.03
C ASP A 551 48.24 -12.14 -56.43
N SER A 552 48.72 -11.42 -57.44
CA SER A 552 48.49 -11.78 -58.83
C SER A 552 49.38 -12.96 -59.24
N VAL A 553 48.75 -14.06 -59.63
CA VAL A 553 49.43 -15.27 -60.12
C VAL A 553 49.44 -15.25 -61.64
N PHE A 554 50.62 -15.31 -62.23
CA PHE A 554 50.75 -15.46 -63.68
C PHE A 554 50.57 -16.93 -64.07
N VAL A 555 49.66 -17.20 -65.00
CA VAL A 555 49.49 -18.52 -65.61
C VAL A 555 50.15 -18.52 -66.98
N ASP A 556 51.17 -19.38 -67.15
CA ASP A 556 51.78 -19.63 -68.45
C ASP A 556 51.39 -21.00 -68.99
N ILE A 557 50.89 -21.06 -70.21
CA ILE A 557 50.30 -22.30 -70.75
C ILE A 557 51.30 -22.93 -71.71
N THR A 558 51.69 -24.16 -71.38
CA THR A 558 52.56 -24.95 -72.25
C THR A 558 51.69 -25.68 -73.26
N ASN A 559 51.88 -25.38 -74.55
CA ASN A 559 51.21 -26.15 -75.59
C ASN A 559 51.70 -27.60 -75.55
N ALA A 560 50.78 -28.56 -75.45
CA ALA A 560 51.11 -29.93 -75.79
C ALA A 560 51.51 -29.95 -77.27
N THR A 561 52.79 -30.18 -77.57
CA THR A 561 53.21 -30.44 -78.94
C THR A 561 52.65 -31.80 -79.34
N SER A 562 51.45 -31.81 -79.94
CA SER A 562 51.13 -32.84 -80.92
C SER A 562 52.06 -32.61 -82.10
N ASN A 563 53.29 -33.12 -82.00
CA ASN A 563 54.07 -33.34 -83.22
C ASN A 563 53.36 -34.45 -83.99
N SER A 564 52.42 -34.03 -84.85
CA SER A 564 52.06 -34.74 -86.05
C SER A 564 53.14 -34.57 -87.13
N GLU A 565 54.41 -34.55 -86.73
CA GLU A 565 55.54 -34.71 -87.64
C GLU A 565 56.43 -35.82 -87.07
N ARG A 566 56.49 -36.89 -87.85
CA ARG A 566 57.31 -38.07 -87.62
C ARG A 566 58.74 -37.65 -87.35
N GLU A 567 59.27 -37.91 -86.15
CA GLU A 567 60.59 -38.51 -85.93
C GLU A 567 60.58 -39.22 -84.56
N SER A 568 60.57 -40.55 -84.57
CA SER A 568 60.68 -41.39 -83.36
C SER A 568 62.14 -41.61 -82.95
N ASN A 569 62.95 -40.57 -82.96
CA ASN A 569 64.37 -40.63 -82.62
C ASN A 569 64.70 -39.62 -81.53
N ILE A 570 65.09 -40.10 -80.35
CA ILE A 570 65.69 -39.26 -79.30
C ILE A 570 67.21 -39.29 -79.51
N ILE A 571 67.78 -38.19 -80.02
CA ILE A 571 69.23 -38.04 -80.18
C ILE A 571 69.78 -37.27 -78.98
N ILE A 572 70.71 -37.88 -78.24
CA ILE A 572 71.41 -37.25 -77.11
C ILE A 572 72.89 -37.17 -77.44
N TYR A 573 73.37 -35.96 -77.72
CA TYR A 573 74.77 -35.67 -77.99
C TYR A 573 75.20 -34.28 -77.48
N PRO A 574 76.42 -34.15 -76.93
CA PRO A 574 77.32 -35.25 -76.52
C PRO A 574 76.78 -35.94 -75.27
N ASN A 575 77.14 -37.22 -75.05
CA ASN A 575 76.70 -38.01 -73.90
C ASN A 575 76.85 -37.21 -72.57
N PRO A 576 75.75 -36.82 -71.90
CA PRO A 576 75.81 -35.95 -70.73
C PRO A 576 76.00 -36.71 -69.41
N VAL A 577 76.14 -38.05 -69.44
CA VAL A 577 76.13 -38.87 -68.23
C VAL A 577 77.27 -39.90 -68.18
N ASN A 578 77.92 -39.96 -67.02
CA ASN A 578 79.02 -40.89 -66.74
C ASN A 578 78.58 -42.24 -66.13
N ASN A 579 77.29 -42.45 -65.80
CA ASN A 579 76.86 -43.68 -65.12
C ASN A 579 75.48 -44.24 -65.51
N ARG A 580 74.38 -43.46 -65.45
CA ARG A 580 73.05 -43.96 -65.82
C ARG A 580 72.13 -42.86 -66.34
N LEU A 581 71.46 -43.13 -67.46
CA LEU A 581 70.34 -42.36 -68.00
C LEU A 581 69.05 -43.17 -67.82
N ASN A 582 68.00 -42.58 -67.23
CA ASN A 582 66.69 -43.23 -67.13
C ASN A 582 65.70 -42.51 -68.03
N ILE A 583 65.23 -43.20 -69.07
CA ILE A 583 64.18 -42.73 -69.97
C ILE A 583 62.92 -43.52 -69.62
N LYS A 584 61.81 -42.83 -69.35
CA LYS A 584 60.49 -43.44 -69.16
C LYS A 584 59.58 -42.98 -70.27
N SER A 585 58.91 -43.93 -70.91
CA SER A 585 57.92 -43.68 -71.95
C SER A 585 56.66 -44.46 -71.62
N ASN A 586 55.52 -43.84 -71.90
CA ASN A 586 54.18 -44.39 -71.83
C ASN A 586 53.76 -45.05 -73.17
N GLN A 587 54.70 -45.18 -74.11
CA GLN A 587 54.62 -45.97 -75.36
C GLN A 587 55.90 -46.78 -75.59
N ASP A 588 55.84 -47.76 -76.51
CA ASP A 588 56.98 -48.59 -76.90
C ASP A 588 58.13 -47.76 -77.46
N ILE A 589 59.33 -47.98 -76.93
CA ILE A 589 60.56 -47.33 -77.43
C ILE A 589 61.13 -48.21 -78.54
N MET A 590 61.17 -47.68 -79.77
CA MET A 590 61.62 -48.43 -80.95
C MET A 590 63.16 -48.52 -81.07
N SER A 591 63.90 -47.47 -80.73
CA SER A 591 65.37 -47.49 -80.64
C SER A 591 65.91 -46.40 -79.71
N ILE A 592 67.12 -46.62 -79.18
CA ILE A 592 67.90 -45.63 -78.44
C ILE A 592 69.32 -45.65 -79.00
N GLU A 593 69.81 -44.50 -79.47
CA GLU A 593 71.17 -44.34 -79.96
C GLU A 593 71.92 -43.28 -79.15
N VAL A 594 73.10 -43.63 -78.62
CA VAL A 594 73.94 -42.75 -77.80
C VAL A 594 75.28 -42.58 -78.49
N TYR A 595 75.65 -41.32 -78.76
CA TYR A 595 76.89 -40.99 -79.44
C TYR A 595 77.90 -40.36 -78.46
N GLY A 596 79.13 -40.88 -78.46
CA GLY A 596 80.25 -40.34 -77.69
C GLY A 596 81.16 -39.47 -78.55
N ILE A 597 81.89 -38.55 -77.92
CA ILE A 597 82.97 -37.81 -78.58
C ILE A 597 84.23 -38.68 -78.51
N ASN A 598 84.80 -39.03 -79.67
CA ASN A 598 86.23 -39.35 -79.78
C ASN A 598 86.95 -38.14 -80.35
#